data_AF-A0A1Y2AKT0-F1
#
_entry.id   AF-A0A1Y2AKT0-F1
#
_cell.length_a   1.000
_cell.length_b   1.000
_cell.length_c   1.000
_cell.angle_alpha   90.00
_cell.angle_beta   90.00
_cell.angle_gamma   90.00
#
_symmetry.space_group_name_H-M   'P 1'
#
loop_
_entity.id
_entity.type
_entity.pdbx_description
1 polymer ?
#
loop_
_entity_poly.entity_id
_entity_poly.type
_entity_poly.pdbx_seq_one_letter_code
_entity_poly.pdbx_strand_id
1 'polypeptide(L)'
;MATAGVYFIPGIGEVAIAVTGVITIAGAIITAVKTVENIRDYLSDEERKNIAILQAKIPERIRLPNGNVDLGKFTIEVKGKKAFKEKGGYTIEKDNSGHGGHHNDDGGKEWKLKDKKGERVASLDKNGKVVSK
;
A
#
# COMPACT_ATOMS: atom_id res chain seq x y z
N MET A 1 1.87 -10.24 30.14
CA MET A 1 1.91 -10.67 28.73
C MET A 1 0.98 -9.77 27.94
N ALA A 2 1.43 -9.13 26.87
CA ALA A 2 0.53 -8.48 25.93
C ALA A 2 0.05 -9.56 24.94
N THR A 3 -1.23 -9.91 24.99
CA THR A 3 -1.83 -10.92 24.11
C THR A 3 -2.24 -10.27 22.79
N ALA A 4 -1.49 -10.54 21.72
CA ALA A 4 -1.93 -10.17 20.38
C ALA A 4 -3.08 -11.09 19.94
N GLY A 5 -4.12 -10.52 19.33
CA GLY A 5 -5.17 -11.27 18.67
C GLY A 5 -4.83 -11.40 17.18
N VAL A 6 -4.89 -12.62 16.65
CA VAL A 6 -4.73 -12.89 15.21
C VAL A 6 -6.09 -13.24 14.63
N TYR A 7 -6.48 -12.57 13.56
CA TYR A 7 -7.77 -12.71 12.90
C TYR A 7 -7.57 -12.95 11.40
N PHE A 8 -8.34 -13.86 10.82
CA PHE A 8 -8.41 -13.99 9.37
C PHE A 8 -9.60 -13.21 8.84
N ILE A 9 -9.34 -12.28 7.92
CA ILE A 9 -10.39 -11.48 7.29
C ILE A 9 -10.47 -11.85 5.81
N PRO A 10 -11.63 -12.34 5.31
CA PRO A 10 -11.81 -12.64 3.90
C PRO A 10 -11.40 -11.47 3.00
N GLY A 11 -10.53 -11.77 2.03
CA GLY A 11 -9.97 -10.80 1.09
C GLY A 11 -8.71 -10.06 1.57
N ILE A 12 -8.50 -9.92 2.88
CA ILE A 12 -7.32 -9.26 3.48
C ILE A 12 -6.25 -10.28 3.88
N GLY A 13 -6.66 -11.43 4.41
CA GLY A 13 -5.77 -12.45 4.96
C GLY A 13 -5.60 -12.32 6.47
N GLU A 14 -4.44 -12.74 6.98
CA GLU A 14 -4.11 -12.67 8.41
C GLU A 14 -3.83 -11.24 8.85
N VAL A 15 -4.51 -10.83 9.92
CA VAL A 15 -4.37 -9.53 10.57
C VAL A 15 -4.04 -9.78 12.04
N ALA A 16 -2.90 -9.23 12.48
CA ALA A 16 -2.53 -9.24 13.88
C ALA A 16 -2.78 -7.88 14.50
N ILE A 17 -3.43 -7.89 15.66
CA ILE A 17 -3.76 -6.71 16.46
C ILE A 17 -3.03 -6.85 17.79
N ALA A 18 -2.10 -5.93 18.04
CA ALA A 18 -1.45 -5.83 19.33
C ALA A 18 -2.38 -5.16 20.35
N VAL A 19 -2.23 -5.47 21.64
CA VAL A 19 -2.94 -4.79 22.74
C VAL A 19 -2.71 -3.26 22.72
N THR A 20 -1.58 -2.84 22.15
CA THR A 20 -1.23 -1.43 21.93
C THR A 20 -2.02 -0.75 20.80
N GLY A 21 -2.92 -1.48 20.13
CA GLY A 21 -3.75 -1.00 19.04
C GLY A 21 -3.01 -0.84 17.70
N VAL A 22 -1.85 -1.47 17.56
CA VAL A 22 -1.15 -1.58 16.26
C VAL A 22 -1.80 -2.67 15.43
N ILE A 23 -2.14 -2.34 14.17
CA ILE A 23 -2.67 -3.27 13.18
C ILE A 23 -1.56 -3.60 12.19
N THR A 24 -1.24 -4.89 12.06
CA THR A 24 -0.32 -5.39 11.04
C THR A 24 -1.02 -6.33 10.06
N ILE A 25 -0.78 -6.12 8.77
CA ILE A 25 -1.33 -6.92 7.67
C ILE A 25 -0.18 -7.43 6.81
N ALA A 26 -0.06 -8.76 6.73
CA ALA A 26 1.05 -9.43 6.05
C ALA A 26 2.43 -8.86 6.44
N GLY A 27 2.65 -8.55 7.72
CA GLY A 27 3.91 -7.98 8.23
C GLY A 27 4.10 -6.45 8.08
N ALA A 28 3.21 -5.76 7.35
CA ALA A 28 3.24 -4.29 7.28
C ALA A 28 2.38 -3.67 8.38
N ILE A 29 2.91 -2.63 9.03
CA ILE A 29 2.20 -1.78 9.99
C ILE A 29 1.31 -0.84 9.19
N ILE A 30 -0.01 -1.01 9.30
CA ILE A 30 -0.95 -0.20 8.53
C ILE A 30 -1.41 1.02 9.33
N THR A 31 -1.59 0.85 10.63
CA THR A 31 -1.95 1.95 11.52
C THR A 31 -1.62 1.60 12.97
N ALA A 32 -1.40 2.65 13.77
CA ALA A 32 -1.38 2.59 15.21
C ALA A 32 -2.60 3.36 15.73
N VAL A 33 -3.67 2.63 16.06
CA VAL A 33 -4.85 3.24 16.69
C VAL A 33 -4.73 3.12 18.19
N LYS A 34 -5.24 4.12 18.93
CA LYS A 34 -5.10 4.16 20.39
C LYS A 34 -6.08 3.23 21.12
N THR A 35 -7.14 2.78 20.46
CA THR A 35 -8.24 2.02 21.09
C THR A 35 -8.75 0.91 20.16
N VAL A 36 -9.27 -0.18 20.76
CA VAL A 36 -9.74 -1.39 20.06
C VAL A 36 -11.03 -1.14 19.25
N GLU A 37 -11.90 -0.23 19.68
CA GLU A 37 -13.14 0.12 18.95
C GLU A 37 -12.83 0.69 17.57
N ASN A 38 -11.82 1.56 17.49
CA ASN A 38 -11.34 2.13 16.23
C ASN A 38 -10.77 1.08 15.27
N ILE A 39 -10.39 -0.11 15.76
CA ILE A 39 -9.91 -1.21 14.91
C ILE A 39 -11.07 -1.85 14.16
N ARG A 40 -12.21 -2.08 14.82
CA ARG A 40 -13.41 -2.62 14.15
C ARG A 40 -13.89 -1.65 13.07
N ASP A 41 -13.90 -0.35 13.39
CA ASP A 41 -14.24 0.70 12.43
C ASP A 41 -13.25 0.72 11.25
N TYR A 42 -11.95 0.65 11.53
CA TYR A 42 -10.91 0.57 10.50
C TYR A 42 -11.08 -0.64 9.57
N LEU A 43 -11.49 -1.79 10.12
CA LEU A 43 -11.73 -3.01 9.35
C LEU A 43 -13.08 -3.01 8.62
N SER A 44 -14.01 -2.15 9.04
CA SER A 44 -15.33 -1.98 8.43
C SER A 44 -15.35 -0.94 7.29
N ASP A 45 -14.37 -0.04 7.28
CA ASP A 45 -14.17 0.95 6.21
C ASP A 45 -13.64 0.26 4.94
N GLU A 46 -14.48 0.21 3.90
CA GLU A 46 -14.16 -0.47 2.65
C GLU A 46 -12.96 0.15 1.91
N GLU A 47 -12.78 1.46 1.97
CA GLU A 47 -11.66 2.13 1.30
C GLU A 47 -10.34 1.78 1.98
N ARG A 48 -10.30 1.83 3.31
CA ARG A 48 -9.12 1.42 4.10
C ARG A 48 -8.81 -0.05 3.94
N LYS A 49 -9.84 -0.89 3.96
CA LYS A 49 -9.73 -2.32 3.66
C LYS A 49 -9.14 -2.56 2.28
N ASN A 50 -9.61 -1.84 1.26
CA ASN A 50 -9.08 -1.96 -0.09
C ASN A 50 -7.60 -1.54 -0.15
N ILE A 51 -7.22 -0.42 0.47
CA ILE A 51 -5.82 0.01 0.54
C ILE A 51 -4.95 -1.06 1.22
N ALA A 52 -5.39 -1.58 2.37
CA ALA A 52 -4.70 -2.66 3.08
C ALA A 52 -4.49 -3.91 2.22
N ILE A 53 -5.52 -4.32 1.46
CA ILE A 53 -5.42 -5.45 0.52
C ILE A 53 -4.39 -5.17 -0.58
N LEU A 54 -4.34 -3.95 -1.11
CA LEU A 54 -3.34 -3.57 -2.10
C LEU A 54 -1.93 -3.58 -1.51
N GLN A 55 -1.75 -3.03 -0.30
CA GLN A 55 -0.47 -3.03 0.42
C GLN A 55 0.01 -4.45 0.76
N ALA A 56 -0.90 -5.37 1.07
CA ALA A 56 -0.59 -6.78 1.31
C ALA A 56 -0.10 -7.53 0.06
N LYS A 57 -0.53 -7.09 -1.14
CA LYS A 57 -0.08 -7.67 -2.42
C LYS A 57 1.29 -7.17 -2.86
N ILE A 58 1.80 -6.11 -2.24
CA ILE A 58 3.11 -5.54 -2.57
C ILE A 58 4.19 -6.37 -1.85
N PRO A 59 5.16 -6.94 -2.57
CA PRO A 59 6.24 -7.72 -1.96
C PRO A 59 7.08 -6.89 -0.98
N GLU A 60 7.47 -7.50 0.15
CA GLU A 60 8.26 -6.84 1.19
C GLU A 60 9.55 -6.17 0.67
N ARG A 61 10.22 -6.76 -0.34
CA ARG A 61 11.45 -6.19 -0.92
C ARG A 61 11.31 -4.77 -1.47
N ILE A 62 10.08 -4.36 -1.83
CA ILE A 62 9.75 -3.03 -2.36
C ILE A 62 8.69 -2.32 -1.50
N ARG A 63 8.43 -2.82 -0.29
CA ARG A 63 7.44 -2.27 0.61
C ARG A 63 8.12 -1.74 1.86
N LEU A 64 7.79 -0.51 2.23
CA LEU A 64 8.19 0.08 3.50
C LEU A 64 7.43 -0.59 4.66
N PRO A 65 7.93 -0.50 5.91
CA PRO A 65 7.24 -1.05 7.07
C PRO A 65 5.81 -0.54 7.25
N ASN A 66 5.50 0.65 6.77
CA ASN A 66 4.16 1.26 6.82
C ASN A 66 3.21 0.80 5.69
N GLY A 67 3.60 -0.19 4.89
CA GLY A 67 2.81 -0.72 3.77
C GLY A 67 2.96 0.07 2.45
N ASN A 68 3.61 1.23 2.46
CA ASN A 68 3.84 2.02 1.25
C ASN A 68 4.91 1.41 0.36
N VAL A 69 4.97 1.84 -0.89
CA VAL A 69 6.00 1.40 -1.83
C VAL A 69 7.28 2.19 -1.60
N ASP A 70 8.40 1.49 -1.47
CA ASP A 70 9.72 2.11 -1.44
C ASP A 70 10.12 2.51 -2.86
N LEU A 71 9.83 3.76 -3.23
CA LEU A 71 10.19 4.32 -4.54
C LEU A 71 11.71 4.30 -4.79
N GLY A 72 12.53 4.30 -3.74
CA GLY A 72 13.99 4.22 -3.84
C GLY A 72 14.50 2.89 -4.40
N LYS A 73 13.67 1.85 -4.47
CA LYS A 73 14.03 0.57 -5.10
C LYS A 73 13.92 0.58 -6.63
N PHE A 74 13.24 1.57 -7.20
CA PHE A 74 12.98 1.66 -8.64
C PHE A 74 14.02 2.53 -9.32
N THR A 75 15.22 1.98 -9.51
CA THR A 75 16.38 2.74 -9.99
C THR A 75 16.73 2.47 -11.46
N ILE A 76 16.04 1.55 -12.14
CA ILE A 76 16.36 1.15 -13.52
C ILE A 76 15.36 1.81 -14.47
N GLU A 77 15.82 2.73 -15.31
CA GLU A 77 14.95 3.35 -16.32
C GLU A 77 14.45 2.35 -17.35
N VAL A 78 13.17 2.45 -17.70
CA VAL A 78 12.56 1.66 -18.78
C VAL A 78 12.69 2.45 -20.09
N LYS A 79 13.51 1.96 -21.00
CA LYS A 79 13.79 2.63 -22.29
C LYS A 79 12.50 2.99 -23.04
N GLY A 80 12.39 4.26 -23.43
CA GLY A 80 11.27 4.79 -24.21
C GLY A 80 9.99 5.06 -23.40
N LYS A 81 10.03 4.97 -22.06
CA LYS A 81 8.89 5.25 -21.18
C LYS A 81 9.30 6.14 -20.02
N LYS A 82 8.34 6.92 -19.48
CA LYS A 82 8.49 7.59 -18.17
C LYS A 82 8.22 6.60 -17.04
N ALA A 83 9.06 5.58 -16.93
CA ALA A 83 8.88 4.49 -16.00
C ALA A 83 10.22 3.98 -15.45
N PHE A 84 10.20 3.51 -14.21
CA PHE A 84 11.36 2.95 -13.51
C PHE A 84 11.03 1.57 -12.99
N LYS A 85 12.02 0.67 -13.02
CA LYS A 85 11.89 -0.73 -12.69
C LYS A 85 12.81 -1.09 -11.52
N GLU A 86 12.34 -2.00 -10.68
CA GLU A 86 13.13 -2.65 -9.63
C GLU A 86 13.63 -4.03 -10.08
N LYS A 87 14.68 -4.55 -9.45
CA LYS A 87 15.38 -5.77 -9.89
C LYS A 87 14.46 -7.01 -10.01
N GLY A 88 13.44 -7.11 -9.17
CA GLY A 88 12.45 -8.19 -9.15
C GLY A 88 11.30 -8.05 -10.15
N GLY A 89 11.32 -7.06 -11.04
CA GLY A 89 10.41 -6.98 -12.18
C GLY A 89 9.31 -5.95 -12.08
N TYR A 90 8.98 -5.43 -10.89
CA TYR A 90 7.94 -4.42 -10.74
C TYR A 90 8.37 -3.10 -11.38
N THR A 91 7.39 -2.33 -11.84
CA THR A 91 7.63 -1.04 -12.51
C THR A 91 6.72 0.03 -11.92
N ILE A 92 7.25 1.23 -11.68
CA ILE A 92 6.46 2.44 -11.48
C ILE A 92 6.42 3.22 -12.79
N GLU A 93 5.24 3.60 -13.25
CA GLU A 93 5.04 4.39 -14.47
C GLU A 93 4.33 5.70 -14.11
N LYS A 94 4.83 6.83 -14.61
CA LYS A 94 4.24 8.14 -14.30
C LYS A 94 2.78 8.16 -14.73
N ASP A 95 1.90 8.59 -13.84
CA ASP A 95 0.49 8.76 -14.16
C ASP A 95 0.30 10.04 -15.01
N ASN A 96 0.23 9.87 -16.32
CA ASN A 96 0.02 10.97 -17.27
C ASN A 96 -1.46 11.28 -17.53
N SER A 97 -2.37 10.73 -16.72
CA SER A 97 -3.81 10.99 -16.82
C SER A 97 -4.06 12.43 -16.34
N GLY A 98 -3.89 13.41 -17.22
CA GLY A 98 -4.06 14.85 -16.94
C GLY A 98 -5.47 15.28 -16.55
N HIS A 99 -6.29 14.39 -15.99
CA HIS A 99 -7.61 14.65 -15.44
C HIS A 99 -7.77 13.84 -14.14
N GLY A 100 -7.89 14.53 -13.01
CA GLY A 100 -8.36 13.98 -11.74
C GLY A 100 -7.28 13.92 -10.65
N GLY A 101 -7.29 14.76 -9.64
CA GLY A 101 -8.35 15.66 -9.20
C GLY A 101 -8.18 15.90 -7.70
N HIS A 102 -8.53 17.11 -7.29
CA HIS A 102 -8.64 17.58 -5.91
C HIS A 102 -7.34 17.63 -5.09
N HIS A 103 -6.88 18.87 -4.94
CA HIS A 103 -6.25 19.38 -3.74
C HIS A 103 -7.09 19.00 -2.52
N ASN A 104 -6.83 17.84 -1.95
CA ASN A 104 -6.88 17.64 -0.51
C ASN A 104 -5.44 17.29 -0.10
N ASP A 105 -5.08 17.53 1.15
CA ASP A 105 -3.72 17.54 1.69
C ASP A 105 -2.92 16.20 1.58
N ASP A 106 -3.37 15.25 0.75
CA ASP A 106 -2.88 13.88 0.58
C ASP A 106 -1.96 13.63 -0.64
N GLY A 107 -1.84 14.58 -1.58
CA GLY A 107 -0.97 14.45 -2.77
C GLY A 107 -1.50 13.43 -3.81
N GLY A 108 -2.03 13.91 -4.93
CA GLY A 108 -2.70 13.08 -5.94
C GLY A 108 -1.89 11.90 -6.54
N LYS A 109 -2.55 11.10 -7.38
CA LYS A 109 -1.96 9.91 -8.03
C LYS A 109 -0.81 10.33 -8.97
N GLU A 110 0.41 9.97 -8.62
CA GLU A 110 1.61 10.31 -9.40
C GLU A 110 2.19 9.08 -10.12
N TRP A 111 2.06 7.89 -9.54
CA TRP A 111 2.66 6.67 -10.07
C TRP A 111 1.62 5.55 -10.19
N LYS A 112 1.74 4.75 -11.25
CA LYS A 112 1.08 3.44 -11.38
C LYS A 112 2.11 2.37 -11.04
N LEU A 113 1.87 1.60 -9.97
CA LEU A 113 2.64 0.39 -9.70
C LEU A 113 2.12 -0.74 -10.56
N LYS A 114 3.01 -1.33 -11.36
CA LYS A 114 2.77 -2.49 -12.19
C LYS A 114 3.58 -3.67 -11.69
N ASP A 115 2.98 -4.85 -11.71
CA ASP A 115 3.69 -6.09 -11.39
C ASP A 115 4.68 -6.49 -12.50
N LYS A 116 5.38 -7.61 -12.30
CA LYS A 116 6.34 -8.16 -13.26
C LYS A 116 5.72 -8.55 -14.61
N LYS A 117 4.40 -8.71 -14.71
CA LYS A 117 3.67 -9.00 -15.95
C LYS A 117 3.21 -7.72 -16.65
N GLY A 118 3.38 -6.56 -16.03
CA GLY A 118 2.93 -5.27 -16.55
C GLY A 118 1.51 -4.89 -16.12
N GLU A 119 0.87 -5.70 -15.27
CA GLU A 119 -0.48 -5.43 -14.79
C GLU A 119 -0.47 -4.40 -13.66
N ARG A 120 -1.35 -3.40 -13.72
CA ARG A 120 -1.46 -2.41 -12.65
C ARG A 120 -1.97 -3.08 -11.38
N VAL A 121 -1.22 -2.93 -10.29
CA VAL A 121 -1.59 -3.43 -8.96
C VAL A 121 -1.97 -2.31 -8.01
N ALA A 122 -1.46 -1.10 -8.20
CA ALA A 122 -1.84 0.06 -7.38
C ALA A 122 -1.57 1.39 -8.10
N SER A 123 -2.15 2.45 -7.55
CA SER A 123 -1.85 3.86 -7.79
C SER A 123 -1.21 4.41 -6.54
N LEU A 124 -0.14 5.18 -6.72
CA LEU A 124 0.64 5.75 -5.64
C LEU A 124 0.65 7.27 -5.74
N ASP A 125 0.75 7.94 -4.60
CA ASP A 125 1.14 9.34 -4.56
C ASP A 125 2.63 9.53 -4.89
N LYS A 126 3.08 10.77 -4.85
CA LYS A 126 4.49 11.15 -5.08
C LYS A 126 5.50 10.50 -4.12
N ASN A 127 5.06 10.05 -2.95
CA ASN A 127 5.87 9.46 -1.89
C ASN A 127 5.78 7.92 -1.85
N GLY A 128 5.00 7.30 -2.74
CA GLY A 128 4.77 5.86 -2.75
C GLY A 128 3.63 5.37 -1.86
N LYS A 129 2.83 6.29 -1.27
CA LYS A 129 1.61 5.94 -0.53
C LYS A 129 0.60 5.31 -1.47
N VAL A 130 0.07 4.15 -1.09
CA VAL A 130 -0.97 3.46 -1.86
C VAL A 130 -2.30 4.20 -1.71
N VAL A 131 -2.88 4.64 -2.83
CA VAL A 131 -4.11 5.46 -2.84
C VAL A 131 -5.33 4.66 -3.32
N SER A 132 -5.16 3.85 -4.37
CA SER A 132 -6.26 3.11 -5.02
C SER A 132 -5.67 2.11 -6.04
N LYS A 133 -6.51 1.34 -6.73
CA LYS A 133 -6.10 0.56 -7.91
C LYS A 133 -6.66 1.17 -9.19
#